data_AF-A0A1Z9BGE3-F1
#
_entry.id   AF-A0A1Z9BGE3-F1
#
_cell.length_a   1.000
_cell.length_b   1.000
_cell.length_c   1.000
_cell.angle_alpha   90.00
_cell.angle_beta   90.00
_cell.angle_gamma   90.00
#
_symmetry.space_group_name_H-M   'P 1'
#
loop_
_entity.id
_entity.type
_entity.pdbx_description
1 polymer ?
#
loop_
_entity_poly.entity_id
_entity_poly.type
_entity_poly.pdbx_seq_one_letter_code
_entity_poly.pdbx_strand_id
1 'polypeptide(L)'
;PTDLWGCDFDEAGGDWGDPDLSAALEYAEKIGKRVLAVVAGHMHWRTRGGELRISQVRRNETLFVNPALVPRIFSSPEGPVRSHLCLEWVDGGVQCSEVSVVSDR
;
A
#
# COMPACT_ATOMS: atom_id res chain seq x y z
N PRO A 1 4.43 -13.87 -4.63
CA PRO A 1 4.32 -12.73 -5.58
C PRO A 1 3.19 -11.73 -5.26
N THR A 2 2.04 -12.21 -4.78
CA THR A 2 0.84 -11.38 -4.51
C THR A 2 0.85 -10.70 -3.13
N ASP A 3 1.92 -10.87 -2.36
CA ASP A 3 2.13 -10.16 -1.10
C ASP A 3 2.22 -8.65 -1.32
N LEU A 4 1.90 -7.87 -0.28
CA LEU A 4 1.79 -6.41 -0.32
C LEU A 4 2.98 -5.72 -1.02
N TRP A 5 4.20 -6.15 -0.71
CA TRP A 5 5.45 -5.69 -1.33
C TRP A 5 6.35 -6.85 -1.78
N GLY A 6 5.74 -7.98 -2.13
CA GLY A 6 6.52 -9.16 -2.52
C GLY A 6 7.31 -8.95 -3.81
N CYS A 7 8.49 -9.55 -3.93
CA CYS A 7 9.27 -9.63 -5.15
C CYS A 7 8.47 -10.31 -6.28
N ASP A 8 8.55 -9.75 -7.49
CA ASP A 8 7.95 -10.30 -8.73
C ASP A 8 8.92 -10.33 -9.93
N PHE A 9 10.20 -10.06 -9.69
CA PHE A 9 11.26 -10.25 -10.69
C PHE A 9 12.02 -11.57 -10.49
N ASP A 10 11.88 -12.22 -9.33
CA ASP A 10 12.36 -13.57 -9.03
C ASP A 10 11.21 -14.58 -9.20
N GLU A 11 11.49 -15.78 -9.73
CA GLU A 11 10.48 -16.83 -9.96
C GLU A 11 9.86 -17.36 -8.66
N ALA A 12 10.64 -17.44 -7.57
CA ALA A 12 10.09 -17.80 -6.27
C ALA A 12 9.17 -16.70 -5.74
N GLY A 13 9.50 -15.45 -6.07
CA GLY A 13 8.80 -14.24 -5.62
C GLY A 13 8.68 -14.15 -4.09
N GLY A 14 7.66 -13.41 -3.65
CA GLY A 14 7.26 -13.36 -2.23
C GLY A 14 7.81 -12.18 -1.45
N ASP A 15 7.24 -11.92 -0.28
CA ASP A 15 7.70 -10.87 0.65
C ASP A 15 8.74 -11.44 1.63
N TRP A 16 10.00 -11.01 1.48
CA TRP A 16 11.11 -11.42 2.36
C TRP A 16 11.21 -10.56 3.63
N GLY A 17 10.30 -9.59 3.79
CA GLY A 17 10.30 -8.64 4.88
C GLY A 17 11.32 -7.52 4.73
N ASP A 18 11.26 -6.60 5.69
CA ASP A 18 12.17 -5.45 5.79
C ASP A 18 12.66 -5.38 7.25
N PRO A 19 13.90 -5.83 7.52
CA PRO A 19 14.47 -5.81 8.87
C PRO A 19 14.59 -4.40 9.45
N ASP A 20 14.86 -3.39 8.62
CA ASP A 20 15.03 -2.00 9.05
C ASP A 20 13.68 -1.39 9.45
N LEU A 21 12.64 -1.63 8.65
CA LEU A 21 11.25 -1.27 9.00
C LEU A 21 10.83 -1.97 10.30
N SER A 22 11.15 -3.26 10.44
CA SER A 22 10.79 -4.03 11.64
C SER A 22 11.45 -3.43 12.89
N ALA A 23 12.74 -3.11 12.82
CA ALA A 23 13.46 -2.44 13.91
C ALA A 23 12.88 -1.05 14.23
N ALA A 24 12.43 -0.29 13.22
CA ALA A 24 11.80 1.02 13.42
C ALA A 24 10.43 0.90 14.12
N LEU A 25 9.62 -0.09 13.76
CA LEU A 25 8.33 -0.37 14.40
C LEU A 25 8.52 -0.77 15.87
N GLU A 26 9.46 -1.68 16.15
CA GLU A 26 9.80 -2.06 17.51
C GLU A 26 10.31 -0.87 18.35
N TYR A 27 11.15 -0.03 17.76
CA TYR A 27 11.65 1.16 18.44
C TYR A 27 10.51 2.12 18.79
N ALA A 28 9.58 2.36 17.86
CA ALA A 28 8.42 3.21 18.11
C ALA A 28 7.58 2.69 19.29
N GLU A 29 7.32 1.38 19.33
CA GLU A 29 6.60 0.74 20.43
C GLU A 29 7.36 0.90 21.77
N LYS A 30 8.68 0.66 21.79
CA LYS A 30 9.53 0.78 22.99
C LYS A 30 9.51 2.18 23.61
N ILE A 31 9.34 3.23 22.80
CA ILE A 31 9.24 4.61 23.29
C ILE A 31 7.79 5.07 23.54
N GLY A 32 6.83 4.14 23.54
CA GLY A 32 5.43 4.42 23.82
C GLY A 32 4.66 5.06 22.67
N LYS A 33 5.17 5.00 21.43
CA LYS A 33 4.44 5.46 20.25
C LYS A 33 3.62 4.32 19.67
N ARG A 34 2.41 4.64 19.22
CA ARG A 34 1.55 3.73 18.47
C ARG A 34 1.68 4.02 16.97
N VAL A 35 2.08 3.02 16.20
CA VAL A 35 2.16 3.13 14.74
C VAL A 35 0.83 2.71 14.13
N LEU A 36 0.08 3.67 13.60
CA LEU A 36 -1.26 3.40 13.07
C LEU A 36 -1.24 2.89 11.63
N ALA A 37 -0.27 3.34 10.84
CA ALA A 37 -0.12 2.90 9.47
C ALA A 37 1.34 2.91 9.00
N VAL A 38 1.67 2.01 8.08
CA VAL A 38 2.88 2.01 7.26
C VAL A 38 2.44 2.17 5.81
N VAL A 39 3.00 3.18 5.13
CA VAL A 39 2.69 3.46 3.72
C VAL A 39 3.98 3.40 2.92
N ALA A 40 4.09 2.44 2.02
CA ALA A 40 5.27 2.28 1.16
C ALA A 40 4.84 1.87 -0.25
N GLY A 41 5.49 2.43 -1.27
CA GLY A 41 5.17 2.20 -2.68
C GLY A 41 6.18 1.26 -3.35
N HIS A 42 6.58 1.61 -4.58
CA HIS A 42 7.51 0.87 -5.45
C HIS A 42 6.93 -0.42 -6.05
N MET A 43 6.45 -1.36 -5.25
CA MET A 43 5.95 -2.65 -5.76
C MET A 43 4.55 -2.48 -6.34
N HIS A 44 4.40 -2.47 -7.67
CA HIS A 44 3.12 -2.14 -8.32
C HIS A 44 1.99 -3.13 -7.97
N TRP A 45 0.73 -2.70 -7.95
CA TRP A 45 -0.38 -3.63 -7.67
C TRP A 45 -0.42 -4.79 -8.66
N ARG A 46 -0.25 -4.51 -9.95
CA ARG A 46 -0.11 -5.55 -10.96
C ARG A 46 1.35 -5.98 -11.04
N THR A 47 1.61 -7.27 -10.81
CA THR A 47 2.94 -7.87 -10.94
C THR A 47 3.37 -7.92 -12.41
N ARG A 48 4.65 -8.20 -12.66
CA ARG A 48 5.15 -8.52 -14.00
C ARG A 48 4.42 -9.71 -14.65
N GLY A 49 4.03 -10.71 -13.85
CA GLY A 49 3.27 -11.90 -14.30
C GLY A 49 1.78 -11.63 -14.57
N GLY A 50 1.27 -10.46 -14.16
CA GLY A 50 -0.12 -10.04 -14.38
C GLY A 50 -1.05 -10.30 -13.20
N GLU A 51 -0.58 -10.98 -12.15
CA GLU A 51 -1.29 -11.13 -10.88
C GLU A 51 -1.50 -9.80 -10.17
N LEU A 52 -2.51 -9.76 -9.30
CA LEU A 52 -2.82 -8.58 -8.49
C LEU A 52 -2.37 -8.82 -7.04
N ARG A 53 -1.52 -7.93 -6.53
CA ARG A 53 -1.15 -7.87 -5.12
C ARG A 53 -2.31 -7.37 -4.28
N ILE A 54 -2.34 -7.78 -3.01
CA ILE A 54 -3.13 -7.04 -2.01
C ILE A 54 -2.58 -5.61 -1.89
N SER A 55 -3.44 -4.61 -1.76
CA SER A 55 -3.04 -3.21 -1.61
C SER A 55 -2.99 -2.75 -0.15
N GLN A 56 -3.55 -3.54 0.76
CA GLN A 56 -3.52 -3.28 2.19
C GLN A 56 -3.61 -4.57 3.02
N VAL A 57 -3.00 -4.56 4.19
CA VAL A 57 -3.15 -5.61 5.20
C VAL A 57 -3.00 -5.01 6.59
N ARG A 58 -3.79 -5.49 7.56
CA ARG A 58 -3.60 -5.12 8.96
C ARG A 58 -2.75 -6.18 9.66
N ARG A 59 -1.68 -5.75 10.34
CA ARG A 59 -0.88 -6.60 11.23
C ARG A 59 -0.94 -5.96 12.62
N ASN A 60 -1.48 -6.69 13.59
CA ASN A 60 -1.83 -6.15 14.92
C ASN A 60 -2.73 -4.90 14.76
N GLU A 61 -2.33 -3.75 15.31
CA GLU A 61 -3.07 -2.50 15.20
C GLU A 61 -2.65 -1.63 14.00
N THR A 62 -1.56 -1.97 13.33
CA THR A 62 -0.96 -1.17 12.26
C THR A 62 -1.51 -1.56 10.89
N LEU A 63 -1.98 -0.57 10.14
CA LEU A 63 -2.42 -0.75 8.75
C LEU A 63 -1.25 -0.60 7.78
N PHE A 64 -0.91 -1.63 7.02
CA PHE A 64 0.10 -1.57 5.98
C PHE A 64 -0.58 -1.31 4.64
N VAL A 65 -0.13 -0.30 3.90
CA VAL A 65 -0.76 0.19 2.68
C VAL A 65 0.27 0.35 1.57
N ASN A 66 -0.03 -0.24 0.43
CA ASN A 66 0.72 -0.06 -0.80
C ASN A 66 -0.08 0.84 -1.78
N PRO A 67 0.33 2.11 -1.99
CA PRO A 67 -0.34 3.02 -2.92
C PRO A 67 0.12 2.87 -4.38
N ALA A 68 0.97 1.90 -4.72
CA ALA A 68 1.60 1.79 -6.03
C ALA A 68 0.68 1.18 -7.11
N LEU A 69 -0.48 1.79 -7.36
CA LEU A 69 -1.29 1.48 -8.53
C LEU A 69 -0.67 2.12 -9.79
N VAL A 70 -0.29 1.31 -10.78
CA VAL A 70 0.36 1.77 -12.02
C VAL A 70 -0.29 1.13 -13.26
N PRO A 71 -0.69 1.93 -14.27
CA PRO A 71 -0.73 3.40 -14.24
C PRO A 71 -1.72 3.89 -13.17
N ARG A 72 -1.46 5.05 -12.57
CA ARG A 72 -2.37 5.68 -11.60
C ARG A 72 -3.48 6.49 -12.28
N ILE A 73 -3.24 6.87 -13.53
CA ILE A 73 -4.12 7.69 -14.36
C ILE A 73 -4.66 6.81 -15.48
N PHE A 74 -5.97 6.80 -15.65
CA PHE A 74 -6.67 5.99 -16.64
C PHE A 74 -7.58 6.89 -17.49
N SER A 75 -7.76 6.55 -18.75
CA SER A 75 -8.72 7.25 -19.60
C SER A 75 -10.15 6.78 -19.31
N SER A 76 -11.08 7.71 -19.14
CA SER A 76 -12.53 7.45 -19.17
C SER A 76 -13.23 8.36 -20.19
N PRO A 77 -14.50 8.09 -20.55
CA PRO A 77 -15.29 8.97 -21.42
C PRO A 77 -15.44 10.40 -20.90
N GLU A 78 -15.43 10.60 -19.59
CA GLU A 78 -15.61 11.88 -18.90
C GLU A 78 -14.30 12.67 -18.74
N GLY A 79 -13.14 12.02 -18.95
CA GLY A 79 -11.82 12.61 -18.79
C GLY A 79 -10.81 11.64 -18.16
N PRO A 80 -9.56 12.05 -17.97
CA PRO A 80 -8.59 11.23 -17.25
C PRO A 80 -8.97 11.11 -15.76
N VAL A 81 -9.09 9.88 -15.29
CA VAL A 81 -9.36 9.52 -13.90
C VAL A 81 -8.04 9.26 -13.18
N ARG A 82 -7.86 9.90 -12.02
CA ARG A 82 -6.71 9.71 -11.13
C ARG A 82 -7.14 8.91 -9.92
N SER A 83 -6.50 7.77 -9.69
CA SER A 83 -6.69 7.00 -8.47
C SER A 83 -5.78 7.53 -7.35
N HIS A 84 -6.34 7.57 -6.14
CA HIS A 84 -5.73 7.99 -4.90
C HIS A 84 -6.14 7.02 -3.80
N LEU A 85 -5.35 6.95 -2.73
CA LEU A 85 -5.77 6.30 -1.50
C LEU A 85 -6.10 7.37 -0.46
N CYS A 86 -7.24 7.23 0.21
CA CYS A 86 -7.65 8.06 1.34
C CYS A 86 -7.37 7.30 2.63
N LEU A 87 -6.62 7.92 3.54
CA LEU A 87 -6.40 7.41 4.89
C LEU A 87 -7.25 8.22 5.85
N GLU A 88 -8.19 7.56 6.52
CA GLU A 88 -9.10 8.19 7.46
C GLU A 88 -8.82 7.68 8.87
N TRP A 89 -8.73 8.61 9.82
CA TRP A 89 -8.61 8.28 11.23
C TRP A 89 -10.01 8.00 11.81
N VAL A 90 -10.23 6.77 12.27
CA VAL A 90 -11.54 6.31 12.79
C VAL A 90 -11.30 5.50 14.07
N ASP A 91 -11.99 5.87 15.15
CA ASP A 91 -11.97 5.16 16.44
C ASP A 91 -10.56 4.86 16.99
N GLY A 92 -9.64 5.81 16.83
CA GLY A 92 -8.25 5.64 17.27
C GLY A 92 -7.40 4.77 16.34
N GLY A 93 -7.94 4.26 15.23
CA GLY A 93 -7.23 3.55 14.18
C GLY A 93 -7.19 4.34 12.87
N VAL A 94 -6.62 3.72 11.83
CA VAL A 94 -6.64 4.24 10.45
C VAL A 94 -7.31 3.23 9.54
N GLN A 95 -8.18 3.70 8.66
CA GLN A 95 -8.78 2.95 7.56
C GLN A 95 -8.25 3.50 6.22
N CYS A 96 -8.22 2.66 5.18
CA CYS A 96 -7.80 3.04 3.84
C CYS A 96 -8.87 2.67 2.81
N SER A 97 -9.20 3.61 1.94
CA SER A 97 -10.10 3.42 0.80
C SER A 97 -9.47 3.96 -0.48
N GLU A 98 -9.87 3.41 -1.63
CA GLU A 98 -9.51 3.98 -2.93
C GLU A 98 -10.50 5.09 -3.30
N VAL A 99 -9.97 6.21 -3.79
CA VAL A 99 -10.75 7.37 -4.26
C VAL A 99 -10.32 7.70 -5.68
N SER A 100 -11.29 7.77 -6.58
CA SER A 100 -11.08 8.19 -7.96
C SER A 100 -11.54 9.63 -8.16
N VAL A 101 -10.69 10.44 -8.78
CA VAL A 101 -10.99 11.84 -9.10
C VAL A 101 -10.90 12.02 -10.61
N VAL A 102 -12.00 12.46 -11.22
CA VAL A 102 -12.01 12.92 -12.62
C VAL A 102 -11.37 14.31 -12.64
N SER A 103 -10.43 14.55 -13.54
CA SER A 103 -9.88 15.90 -13.73
C SER A 103 -9.80 16.31 -15.20
N ASP A 104 -9.97 17.61 -15.43
CA ASP A 104 -10.03 18.21 -16.77
C ASP A 104 -8.65 18.33 -17.45
N ARG A 105 -7.59 17.93 -16.74
CA ARG A 105 -6.19 17.85 -17.19
C ARG A 105 -5.62 16.56 -16.64
#